data_AF-A0AA38UE76-F1
#
_entry.id   AF-A0AA38UE76-F1
#
_cell.length_a   1.000
_cell.length_b   1.000
_cell.length_c   1.000
_cell.angle_alpha   90.00
_cell.angle_beta   90.00
_cell.angle_gamma   90.00
#
_symmetry.space_group_name_H-M   'P 1'
#
loop_
_entity.id
_entity.type
_entity.pdbx_description
1 polymer ?
#
loop_
_entity_poly.entity_id
_entity_poly.type
_entity_poly.pdbx_seq_one_letter_code
_entity_poly.pdbx_strand_id
1 'polypeptide(L)'
;MPSSVSPPSHLTIPSQFVHDDNICCAEQHNNRSSRTTRSSPPRGRSRSPSRSRSRGRGTDSSPIRSSTRHRGGSDDARDTELNDLRRQLHVLMNAQKPAEEGKKRKRSQKGTEPTALQKGRAIPRRVVVFDDLVTIQLQRDTYRAKGYHEDQGGEEVDELEDLSEEERTEKRELERGYTAVREMEHVVKDFITEVGKEGGNTLINELERGAESAKTHDTQSATRIVGKELNRRIRKINEQKMKEFREARPLTAERNEPSLELLDEFDEGSRANRGLQNDMTGGLLCPAEIDWNDADTREAVQRMDPEYDFASSARSRCFYKDEEFNADSPDEGYLQSYLLLQVYRTIYTSPSSAKDQSEDVENLPPAKKSKPANSHRAHVANIIHLSEVTPRSIAYAAVHLHLALTDASQWTNCYDGYNYRDLWNFVVDFFEDPADDDAAKQAKDLLKWWTDRIFTGTGSAANNRGTKMISRRQAVAKNV
;
A
#
# COMPACT_ATOMS: atom_id res chain seq x y z
N MET A 1 -24.38 -66.50 20.94
CA MET A 1 -23.75 -67.83 20.74
C MET A 1 -23.68 -68.05 19.24
N PRO A 2 -22.50 -68.42 18.68
CA PRO A 2 -21.46 -67.53 18.15
C PRO A 2 -21.38 -67.61 16.60
N SER A 3 -20.63 -66.79 15.84
CA SER A 3 -19.16 -66.63 15.80
C SER A 3 -18.82 -65.41 14.91
N SER A 4 -18.15 -64.36 15.41
CA SER A 4 -16.69 -64.09 15.35
C SER A 4 -16.08 -63.93 13.95
N VAL A 5 -15.78 -62.70 13.53
CA VAL A 5 -14.52 -62.32 12.83
C VAL A 5 -14.17 -60.88 13.20
N SER A 6 -12.98 -60.69 13.78
CA SER A 6 -12.34 -59.42 14.12
C SER A 6 -11.57 -58.83 12.93
N PRO A 7 -11.24 -57.51 12.93
CA PRO A 7 -10.52 -56.85 11.83
C PRO A 7 -8.99 -56.99 11.97
N PRO A 8 -8.20 -56.84 10.89
CA PRO A 8 -6.76 -56.74 11.00
C PRO A 8 -6.33 -55.30 11.30
N SER A 9 -5.38 -55.24 12.23
CA SER A 9 -4.66 -54.12 12.80
C SER A 9 -3.64 -53.47 11.85
N HIS A 10 -3.49 -52.16 12.03
CA HIS A 10 -2.29 -51.32 11.94
C HIS A 10 -1.03 -51.91 11.28
N LEU A 11 -0.64 -51.28 10.17
CA LEU A 11 0.74 -51.24 9.70
C LEU A 11 1.25 -49.80 9.76
N THR A 12 2.06 -49.55 10.79
CA THR A 12 3.06 -48.50 10.88
C THR A 12 4.22 -48.80 9.91
N ILE A 13 4.95 -47.77 9.46
CA ILE A 13 6.37 -47.69 8.98
C ILE A 13 6.45 -46.85 7.68
N PRO A 14 7.46 -45.98 7.45
CA PRO A 14 8.20 -45.08 8.34
C PRO A 14 8.35 -43.65 7.77
N SER A 15 8.79 -42.73 8.65
CA SER A 15 9.46 -41.49 8.29
C SER A 15 10.76 -41.79 7.54
N GLN A 16 10.93 -41.15 6.37
CA GLN A 16 12.19 -40.63 5.84
C GLN A 16 11.91 -40.03 4.45
N PHE A 17 11.93 -38.70 4.33
CA PHE A 17 12.69 -38.02 3.28
C PHE A 17 12.90 -36.56 3.69
N VAL A 18 14.18 -36.25 3.85
CA VAL A 18 14.76 -34.93 4.03
C VAL A 18 14.94 -34.35 2.64
N HIS A 19 14.43 -33.15 2.38
CA HIS A 19 15.07 -32.19 1.49
C HIS A 19 15.03 -30.81 2.16
N ASP A 20 16.23 -30.32 2.40
CA ASP A 20 16.58 -29.02 2.94
C ASP A 20 16.52 -27.94 1.85
N ASP A 21 16.55 -26.69 2.33
CA ASP A 21 16.89 -25.43 1.65
C ASP A 21 15.78 -24.67 0.90
N ASN A 22 14.98 -23.91 1.68
CA ASN A 22 15.05 -22.45 1.59
C ASN A 22 14.74 -21.79 2.96
N ILE A 23 15.81 -21.58 3.72
CA ILE A 23 15.83 -20.89 5.01
C ILE A 23 15.71 -19.39 4.74
N CYS A 24 14.56 -18.79 5.06
CA CYS A 24 14.52 -17.37 5.42
C CYS A 24 13.36 -17.06 6.38
N CYS A 25 13.22 -17.82 7.46
CA CYS A 25 12.35 -17.48 8.59
C CYS A 25 12.85 -18.13 9.89
N ALA A 26 13.92 -17.57 10.47
CA ALA A 26 14.24 -17.77 11.89
C ALA A 26 15.12 -16.63 12.39
N GLU A 27 14.53 -15.72 13.17
CA GLU A 27 15.10 -14.97 14.31
C GLU A 27 14.46 -13.59 14.42
N GLN A 28 13.34 -13.49 15.14
CA GLN A 28 13.07 -12.37 16.06
C GLN A 28 11.84 -12.63 16.94
N HIS A 29 11.93 -13.64 17.82
CA HIS A 29 11.15 -13.65 19.05
C HIS A 29 12.01 -14.15 20.20
N ASN A 30 12.70 -13.22 20.87
CA ASN A 30 12.86 -13.30 22.32
C ASN A 30 13.25 -11.93 22.91
N ASN A 31 12.27 -11.20 23.44
CA ASN A 31 12.50 -10.36 24.62
C ASN A 31 11.18 -10.09 25.35
N ARG A 32 10.66 -11.12 25.99
CA ARG A 32 9.67 -10.95 27.06
C ARG A 32 10.08 -11.83 28.24
N SER A 33 10.84 -11.23 29.17
CA SER A 33 11.01 -11.78 30.52
C SER A 33 10.56 -10.74 31.54
N SER A 34 9.33 -10.96 32.01
CA SER A 34 8.94 -10.96 33.43
C SER A 34 9.73 -10.08 34.40
N ARG A 35 9.07 -9.04 34.92
CA ARG A 35 9.29 -8.58 36.29
C ARG A 35 7.97 -8.48 37.04
N THR A 36 7.75 -9.49 37.87
CA THR A 36 6.69 -9.57 38.88
C THR A 36 6.88 -8.55 39.98
N THR A 37 5.73 -8.06 40.45
CA THR A 37 5.45 -7.20 41.60
C THR A 37 6.15 -7.58 42.90
N ARG A 38 6.62 -6.57 43.66
CA ARG A 38 6.62 -6.63 45.13
C ARG A 38 6.43 -5.24 45.74
N SER A 39 5.65 -5.24 46.79
CA SER A 39 4.95 -4.14 47.46
C SER A 39 5.62 -3.68 48.76
N SER A 40 5.58 -2.35 49.00
CA SER A 40 5.47 -1.62 50.29
C SER A 40 6.67 -1.63 51.28
N PRO A 41 6.77 -0.76 52.33
CA PRO A 41 5.99 0.43 52.77
C PRO A 41 6.87 1.68 53.17
N PRO A 42 6.30 2.77 53.76
CA PRO A 42 6.91 4.11 53.84
C PRO A 42 7.43 4.55 55.24
N ARG A 43 8.14 5.68 55.29
CA ARG A 43 8.40 6.51 56.49
C ARG A 43 8.38 7.98 56.04
N GLY A 44 7.60 8.94 56.56
CA GLY A 44 6.96 9.10 57.86
C GLY A 44 7.81 10.01 58.74
N ARG A 45 7.63 11.34 58.72
CA ARG A 45 7.08 12.22 59.80
C ARG A 45 7.63 13.64 59.55
N SER A 46 7.05 14.78 59.89
CA SER A 46 5.82 15.27 60.56
C SER A 46 6.05 16.80 60.67
N ARG A 47 5.12 17.74 60.52
CA ARG A 47 4.00 18.10 61.41
C ARG A 47 3.28 19.32 60.79
N SER A 48 1.95 19.30 60.85
CA SER A 48 1.00 20.42 60.71
C SER A 48 1.14 21.42 61.90
N PRO A 49 0.43 22.58 62.00
CA PRO A 49 -0.98 22.75 61.63
C PRO A 49 -1.46 24.12 61.07
N SER A 50 -2.55 24.01 60.30
CA SER A 50 -3.78 24.83 60.28
C SER A 50 -3.74 26.35 60.48
N ARG A 51 -4.36 27.07 59.53
CA ARG A 51 -5.53 27.98 59.64
C ARG A 51 -5.42 29.02 58.52
N SER A 52 -6.23 28.95 57.46
CA SER A 52 -7.66 29.30 57.36
C SER A 52 -7.83 30.65 56.67
N ARG A 53 -8.66 30.64 55.61
CA ARG A 53 -9.48 31.75 55.09
C ARG A 53 -8.71 32.91 54.44
N SER A 54 -9.20 33.59 53.41
CA SER A 54 -10.25 33.44 52.41
C SER A 54 -10.35 34.82 51.77
N ARG A 55 -10.49 34.90 50.43
CA ARG A 55 -10.99 36.07 49.67
C ARG A 55 -10.10 37.33 49.76
N GLY A 56 -9.82 38.07 48.71
CA GLY A 56 -10.33 38.12 47.35
C GLY A 56 -10.16 39.54 46.84
N ARG A 57 -9.89 39.64 45.53
CA ARG A 57 -10.19 40.75 44.61
C ARG A 57 -9.46 42.10 44.75
N GLY A 58 -9.04 42.52 43.55
CA GLY A 58 -9.02 43.89 43.06
C GLY A 58 -7.66 44.56 43.21
N THR A 59 -7.12 45.30 42.27
CA THR A 59 -7.47 45.67 40.88
C THR A 59 -6.28 46.52 40.43
N ASP A 60 -5.97 46.48 39.14
CA ASP A 60 -5.25 47.48 38.33
C ASP A 60 -4.72 48.75 39.02
N SER A 61 -3.46 49.09 38.74
CA SER A 61 -3.08 50.29 37.97
C SER A 61 -1.56 50.39 37.81
N SER A 62 -1.09 50.48 36.56
CA SER A 62 0.21 51.09 36.20
C SER A 62 0.13 52.63 36.43
N PRO A 63 1.14 53.50 36.20
CA PRO A 63 2.44 53.31 35.52
C PRO A 63 3.63 54.14 36.11
N ILE A 64 4.74 54.19 35.35
CA ILE A 64 5.73 55.30 35.19
C ILE A 64 7.16 55.07 35.76
N ARG A 65 8.11 54.95 34.80
CA ARG A 65 9.48 55.54 34.65
C ARG A 65 10.29 55.86 35.91
N SER A 66 11.61 55.72 36.01
CA SER A 66 12.71 55.49 35.05
C SER A 66 14.04 55.41 35.84
N SER A 67 15.03 54.70 35.28
CA SER A 67 16.49 54.94 35.38
C SER A 67 17.15 54.88 36.77
N THR A 68 18.19 54.04 36.93
CA THR A 68 19.62 54.46 36.83
C THR A 68 20.58 53.30 37.17
N ARG A 69 21.35 52.88 36.15
CA ARG A 69 22.79 52.46 36.10
C ARG A 69 23.56 51.97 37.34
N HIS A 70 24.27 50.83 37.17
CA HIS A 70 25.68 50.44 37.50
C HIS A 70 25.73 48.96 37.97
N ARG A 71 26.71 48.09 37.69
CA ARG A 71 27.93 48.00 36.84
C ARG A 71 28.44 46.54 36.98
N GLY A 72 29.00 45.96 35.89
CA GLY A 72 29.96 44.83 35.88
C GLY A 72 29.38 43.44 36.15
N GLY A 73 29.63 42.38 35.38
CA GLY A 73 30.67 42.12 34.39
C GLY A 73 31.34 40.79 34.76
N SER A 74 31.08 39.70 34.01
CA SER A 74 31.87 38.44 34.05
C SER A 74 31.48 37.36 33.02
N ASP A 75 30.55 37.55 32.08
CA ASP A 75 30.09 36.42 31.22
C ASP A 75 30.48 36.50 29.73
N ASP A 76 30.96 37.64 29.22
CA ASP A 76 31.17 37.82 27.78
C ASP A 76 32.40 37.08 27.20
N ALA A 77 33.39 36.70 28.01
CA ALA A 77 34.61 36.05 27.51
C ALA A 77 34.38 34.59 27.11
N ARG A 78 33.54 33.86 27.85
CA ARG A 78 33.23 32.45 27.57
C ARG A 78 32.30 32.30 26.37
N ASP A 79 31.38 33.24 26.17
CA ASP A 79 30.50 33.25 25.01
C ASP A 79 31.25 33.62 23.73
N THR A 80 32.30 34.42 23.81
CA THR A 80 33.14 34.73 22.65
C THR A 80 33.96 33.51 22.23
N GLU A 81 34.53 32.78 23.18
CA GLU A 81 35.31 31.56 22.93
C GLU A 81 34.45 30.41 22.39
N LEU A 82 33.22 30.26 22.91
CA LEU A 82 32.25 29.27 22.42
C LEU A 82 31.75 29.61 21.00
N ASN A 83 31.61 30.88 20.66
CA ASN A 83 31.22 31.32 19.32
C ASN A 83 32.36 31.19 18.30
N ASP A 84 33.61 31.40 18.72
CA ASP A 84 34.78 31.16 17.88
C ASP A 84 35.01 29.66 17.64
N LEU A 85 34.82 28.81 18.65
CA LEU A 85 34.83 27.35 18.48
C LEU A 85 33.71 26.87 17.55
N ARG A 86 32.50 27.45 17.64
CA ARG A 86 31.40 27.15 16.70
C ARG A 86 31.72 27.61 15.27
N ARG A 87 32.40 28.76 15.11
CA ARG A 87 32.87 29.22 13.80
C ARG A 87 33.94 28.30 13.23
N GLN A 88 34.91 27.88 14.03
CA GLN A 88 35.96 26.96 13.60
C GLN A 88 35.41 25.58 13.24
N LEU A 89 34.45 25.06 14.02
CA LEU A 89 33.74 23.81 13.72
C LEU A 89 32.93 23.92 12.41
N HIS A 90 32.27 25.06 12.18
CA HIS A 90 31.52 25.31 10.95
C HIS A 90 32.43 25.47 9.72
N VAL A 91 33.65 26.00 9.88
CA VAL A 91 34.65 26.07 8.81
C VAL A 91 35.23 24.68 8.51
N LEU A 92 35.54 23.87 9.53
CA LEU A 92 36.02 22.50 9.34
C LEU A 92 34.96 21.56 8.73
N MET A 93 33.70 21.70 9.12
CA MET A 93 32.59 20.94 8.55
C MET A 93 32.26 21.32 7.09
N ASN A 94 32.64 22.52 6.65
CA ASN A 94 32.47 22.95 5.26
C ASN A 94 33.74 22.77 4.41
N ALA A 95 34.92 22.60 5.01
CA ALA A 95 36.17 22.27 4.32
C ALA A 95 36.24 20.80 3.85
N GLN A 96 35.39 19.92 4.38
CA GLN A 96 35.26 18.52 3.94
C GLN A 96 34.18 18.30 2.85
N LYS A 97 33.53 19.36 2.37
CA LYS A 97 32.65 19.24 1.20
C LYS A 97 33.49 19.47 -0.06
N PRO A 98 33.46 18.56 -1.06
CA PRO A 98 34.06 18.87 -2.35
C PRO A 98 33.39 20.12 -2.93
N ALA A 99 34.20 20.98 -3.53
CA ALA A 99 33.77 22.25 -4.10
C ALA A 99 32.69 22.03 -5.17
N GLU A 100 31.42 22.20 -4.82
CA GLU A 100 30.37 22.44 -5.80
C GLU A 100 30.46 23.90 -6.25
N GLU A 101 31.00 24.09 -7.45
CA GLU A 101 30.84 25.33 -8.20
C GLU A 101 29.35 25.65 -8.35
N GLY A 102 28.91 26.70 -7.68
CA GLY A 102 27.57 27.24 -7.77
C GLY A 102 27.24 27.73 -9.17
N LYS A 103 26.71 26.85 -10.03
CA LYS A 103 25.90 27.26 -11.16
C LYS A 103 24.46 27.46 -10.66
N LYS A 104 24.08 28.73 -10.46
CA LYS A 104 22.67 29.16 -10.50
C LYS A 104 22.10 28.74 -11.87
N ARG A 105 21.61 27.50 -11.99
CA ARG A 105 20.92 27.04 -13.19
C ARG A 105 19.56 27.72 -13.22
N LYS A 106 19.45 28.74 -14.08
CA LYS A 106 18.18 29.10 -14.70
C LYS A 106 17.53 27.80 -15.19
N ARG A 107 16.33 27.50 -14.70
CA ARG A 107 15.47 26.43 -15.22
C ARG A 107 15.23 26.69 -16.71
N SER A 108 16.03 26.05 -17.56
CA SER A 108 15.68 25.83 -18.96
C SER A 108 15.06 24.44 -19.06
N GLN A 109 13.75 24.40 -19.24
CA GLN A 109 13.01 23.22 -19.67
C GLN A 109 13.48 22.83 -21.09
N LYS A 110 14.18 21.69 -21.21
CA LYS A 110 14.20 20.83 -22.40
C LYS A 110 14.76 19.46 -21.98
N GLY A 111 14.10 18.38 -22.37
CA GLY A 111 14.16 17.05 -21.74
C GLY A 111 15.56 16.48 -21.52
N THR A 112 16.02 16.52 -20.28
CA THR A 112 17.11 15.66 -19.80
C THR A 112 16.55 14.26 -19.59
N GLU A 113 17.23 13.24 -20.09
CA GLU A 113 16.88 11.84 -19.85
C GLU A 113 16.82 11.55 -18.34
N PRO A 114 15.86 10.73 -17.87
CA PRO A 114 15.79 10.35 -16.46
C PRO A 114 17.09 9.72 -15.98
N THR A 115 17.54 10.06 -14.77
CA THR A 115 18.71 9.42 -14.15
C THR A 115 18.43 7.95 -13.86
N ALA A 116 19.47 7.12 -13.69
CA ALA A 116 19.28 5.71 -13.30
C ALA A 116 18.46 5.58 -12.00
N LEU A 117 18.73 6.43 -11.00
CA LEU A 117 17.89 6.50 -9.79
C LEU A 117 16.40 6.78 -10.10
N GLN A 118 16.10 7.66 -11.06
CA GLN A 118 14.73 7.96 -11.48
C GLN A 118 14.09 6.80 -12.26
N LYS A 119 14.84 6.16 -13.15
CA LYS A 119 14.42 4.94 -13.86
C LYS A 119 14.16 3.80 -12.86
N GLY A 120 15.01 3.65 -11.86
CA GLY A 120 14.87 2.65 -10.79
C GLY A 120 13.55 2.74 -10.03
N ARG A 121 13.04 3.97 -9.84
CA ARG A 121 11.71 4.16 -9.23
C ARG A 121 10.57 3.55 -10.05
N ALA A 122 10.72 3.37 -11.36
CA ALA A 122 9.69 2.80 -12.23
C ALA A 122 9.61 1.27 -12.14
N ILE A 123 10.71 0.60 -11.76
CA ILE A 123 10.84 -0.86 -11.73
C ILE A 123 9.72 -1.52 -10.90
N PRO A 124 9.52 -1.20 -9.60
CA PRO A 124 8.47 -1.84 -8.81
C PRO A 124 7.05 -1.50 -9.26
N ARG A 125 6.88 -0.44 -10.05
CA ARG A 125 5.57 0.00 -10.56
C ARG A 125 5.19 -0.65 -11.90
N ARG A 126 6.12 -1.32 -12.56
CA ARG A 126 5.91 -1.79 -13.94
C ARG A 126 6.45 -3.19 -14.19
N VAL A 127 7.61 -3.48 -13.61
CA VAL A 127 8.43 -4.65 -13.94
C VAL A 127 8.22 -5.74 -12.90
N VAL A 128 8.76 -5.53 -11.70
CA VAL A 128 8.77 -6.53 -10.63
C VAL A 128 9.04 -5.85 -9.28
N VAL A 129 8.47 -6.43 -8.22
CA VAL A 129 8.52 -5.86 -6.86
C VAL A 129 9.54 -6.56 -5.97
N PHE A 130 9.64 -7.90 -6.08
CA PHE A 130 10.35 -8.74 -5.11
C PHE A 130 11.64 -9.37 -5.64
N ASP A 131 11.84 -9.41 -6.96
CA ASP A 131 13.07 -9.96 -7.55
C ASP A 131 14.14 -8.89 -7.65
N ASP A 132 15.37 -9.27 -7.31
CA ASP A 132 16.52 -8.42 -7.53
C ASP A 132 16.87 -8.36 -9.02
N LEU A 133 17.58 -7.30 -9.41
CA LEU A 133 17.89 -7.04 -10.82
C LEU A 133 18.92 -8.02 -11.39
N VAL A 134 19.72 -8.63 -10.51
CA VAL A 134 20.72 -9.64 -10.86
C VAL A 134 20.03 -10.95 -11.28
N THR A 135 18.94 -11.31 -10.61
CA THR A 135 18.10 -12.47 -10.91
C THR A 135 17.44 -12.30 -12.27
N ILE A 136 16.85 -11.12 -12.54
CA ILE A 136 16.29 -10.79 -13.87
C ILE A 136 17.37 -10.92 -14.97
N GLN A 137 18.60 -10.50 -14.69
CA GLN A 137 19.72 -10.59 -15.62
C GLN A 137 20.13 -12.05 -15.88
N LEU A 138 20.33 -12.85 -14.83
CA LEU A 138 20.74 -14.25 -14.91
C LEU A 138 19.72 -15.11 -15.66
N GLN A 139 18.44 -14.82 -15.44
CA GLN A 139 17.37 -15.68 -15.96
C GLN A 139 17.05 -15.44 -17.43
N ARG A 140 17.42 -14.30 -18.03
CA ARG A 140 17.11 -14.01 -19.45
C ARG A 140 17.61 -15.09 -20.40
N ASP A 141 18.86 -15.51 -20.25
CA ASP A 141 19.47 -16.47 -21.17
C ASP A 141 18.88 -17.87 -20.94
N THR A 142 18.52 -18.19 -19.70
CA THR A 142 17.73 -19.38 -19.34
C THR A 142 16.36 -19.38 -20.01
N TYR A 143 15.64 -18.25 -20.02
CA TYR A 143 14.32 -18.15 -20.65
C TYR A 143 14.37 -18.36 -22.16
N ARG A 144 15.34 -17.72 -22.84
CA ARG A 144 15.53 -17.95 -24.28
C ARG A 144 15.94 -19.39 -24.59
N ALA A 145 16.78 -19.99 -23.76
CA ALA A 145 17.22 -21.38 -23.95
C ALA A 145 16.10 -22.40 -23.72
N LYS A 146 15.15 -22.09 -22.82
CA LYS A 146 13.95 -22.89 -22.56
C LYS A 146 12.80 -22.68 -23.57
N GLY A 147 13.01 -21.87 -24.61
CA GLY A 147 12.04 -21.71 -25.71
C GLY A 147 10.99 -20.61 -25.51
N TYR A 148 11.08 -19.81 -24.44
CA TYR A 148 10.19 -18.66 -24.24
C TYR A 148 10.50 -17.57 -25.28
N HIS A 149 9.59 -17.38 -26.23
CA HIS A 149 9.70 -16.44 -27.33
C HIS A 149 8.54 -15.43 -27.33
N GLU A 150 8.76 -14.30 -27.99
CA GLU A 150 7.99 -13.06 -27.89
C GLU A 150 6.53 -13.13 -28.40
N ASP A 151 6.04 -14.32 -28.78
CA ASP A 151 4.80 -14.48 -29.56
C ASP A 151 4.13 -15.88 -29.42
N GLN A 152 4.17 -16.52 -28.25
CA GLN A 152 3.24 -17.64 -28.00
C GLN A 152 1.85 -17.11 -27.67
N GLY A 153 1.13 -16.69 -28.72
CA GLY A 153 -0.31 -16.68 -28.68
C GLY A 153 -0.81 -18.12 -28.62
N GLY A 154 -1.31 -18.54 -27.45
CA GLY A 154 -2.03 -19.80 -27.25
C GLY A 154 -1.23 -21.06 -27.58
N GLU A 155 -0.45 -21.57 -26.63
CA GLU A 155 -0.19 -23.00 -26.62
C GLU A 155 -1.53 -23.73 -26.40
N GLU A 156 -1.74 -24.82 -27.15
CA GLU A 156 -2.96 -25.63 -27.07
C GLU A 156 -3.20 -26.07 -25.62
N VAL A 157 -4.44 -25.85 -25.16
CA VAL A 157 -4.93 -26.24 -23.81
C VAL A 157 -4.65 -27.72 -23.49
N ASP A 158 -4.47 -28.54 -24.53
CA ASP A 158 -4.24 -29.98 -24.45
C ASP A 158 -2.83 -30.38 -23.94
N GLU A 159 -1.81 -29.50 -23.92
CA GLU A 159 -0.45 -29.84 -23.42
C GLU A 159 -0.23 -29.52 -21.92
N LEU A 160 -1.17 -28.85 -21.26
CA LEU A 160 -1.08 -28.43 -19.85
C LEU A 160 -1.74 -29.39 -18.86
N GLU A 161 -2.62 -30.30 -19.32
CA GLU A 161 -3.35 -31.23 -18.44
C GLU A 161 -2.46 -32.34 -17.85
N ASP A 162 -1.30 -32.63 -18.48
CA ASP A 162 -0.38 -33.70 -18.06
C ASP A 162 0.80 -33.21 -17.18
N LEU A 163 0.92 -31.90 -16.91
CA LEU A 163 2.01 -31.35 -16.11
C LEU A 163 1.72 -31.45 -14.59
N SER A 164 2.74 -31.78 -13.81
CA SER A 164 2.65 -31.69 -12.34
C SER A 164 2.49 -30.24 -11.87
N GLU A 165 1.91 -30.03 -10.68
CA GLU A 165 1.79 -28.68 -10.10
C GLU A 165 3.15 -27.98 -9.89
N GLU A 166 4.21 -28.75 -9.67
CA GLU A 166 5.59 -28.23 -9.63
C GLU A 166 6.02 -27.67 -10.99
N GLU A 167 5.80 -28.43 -12.07
CA GLU A 167 6.11 -27.99 -13.44
C GLU A 167 5.27 -26.79 -13.87
N ARG A 168 3.98 -26.76 -13.52
CA ARG A 168 3.10 -25.59 -13.78
C ARG A 168 3.59 -24.36 -13.03
N THR A 169 4.04 -24.54 -11.79
CA THR A 169 4.60 -23.45 -10.99
C THR A 169 5.92 -22.94 -11.56
N GLU A 170 6.82 -23.84 -11.96
CA GLU A 170 8.06 -23.45 -12.64
C GLU A 170 7.75 -22.71 -13.95
N LYS A 171 6.81 -23.21 -14.77
CA LYS A 171 6.39 -22.55 -16.02
C LYS A 171 5.92 -21.12 -15.76
N ARG A 172 5.01 -20.92 -14.78
CA ARG A 172 4.52 -19.60 -14.38
C ARG A 172 5.63 -18.66 -13.89
N GLU A 173 6.58 -19.16 -13.10
CA GLU A 173 7.74 -18.38 -12.67
C GLU A 173 8.60 -17.92 -13.85
N LEU A 174 8.85 -18.82 -14.79
CA LEU A 174 9.64 -18.51 -15.98
C LEU A 174 8.95 -17.45 -16.87
N GLU A 175 7.63 -17.58 -17.08
CA GLU A 175 6.83 -16.62 -17.84
C GLU A 175 6.81 -15.24 -17.18
N ARG A 176 6.59 -15.18 -15.86
CA ARG A 176 6.62 -13.93 -15.11
C ARG A 176 7.99 -13.24 -15.21
N GLY A 177 9.06 -14.00 -15.11
CA GLY A 177 10.43 -13.49 -15.24
C GLY A 177 10.74 -13.00 -16.65
N TYR A 178 10.29 -13.72 -17.69
CA TYR A 178 10.44 -13.29 -19.07
C TYR A 178 9.70 -11.98 -19.35
N THR A 179 8.45 -11.87 -18.90
CA THR A 179 7.67 -10.63 -19.00
C THR A 179 8.33 -9.49 -18.21
N ALA A 180 8.95 -9.76 -17.07
CA ALA A 180 9.74 -8.76 -16.34
C ALA A 180 10.93 -8.25 -17.17
N VAL A 181 11.66 -9.12 -17.87
CA VAL A 181 12.75 -8.70 -18.77
C VAL A 181 12.21 -7.79 -19.89
N ARG A 182 11.08 -8.13 -20.50
CA ARG A 182 10.45 -7.30 -21.55
C ARG A 182 10.03 -5.93 -21.03
N GLU A 183 9.42 -5.88 -19.84
CA GLU A 183 9.02 -4.61 -19.22
C GLU A 183 10.23 -3.78 -18.77
N MET A 184 11.33 -4.43 -18.38
CA MET A 184 12.57 -3.75 -18.03
C MET A 184 13.14 -2.95 -19.21
N GLU A 185 13.05 -3.49 -20.42
CA GLU A 185 13.54 -2.83 -21.63
C GLU A 185 12.81 -1.50 -21.92
N HIS A 186 11.57 -1.37 -21.45
CA HIS A 186 10.80 -0.12 -21.51
C HIS A 186 11.23 0.91 -20.46
N VAL A 187 11.84 0.47 -19.36
CA VAL A 187 12.33 1.33 -18.27
C VAL A 187 13.78 1.74 -18.49
N VAL A 188 14.63 0.78 -18.83
CA VAL A 188 16.04 0.97 -19.16
C VAL A 188 16.27 0.36 -20.54
N LYS A 189 16.35 1.22 -21.55
CA LYS A 189 16.67 0.79 -22.91
C LYS A 189 18.03 0.07 -22.94
N ASP A 190 18.10 -1.03 -23.68
CA ASP A 190 19.27 -1.89 -23.82
C ASP A 190 19.78 -2.40 -22.46
N PHE A 191 18.88 -2.64 -21.49
CA PHE A 191 19.21 -2.90 -20.09
C PHE A 191 20.32 -3.93 -19.94
N ILE A 192 20.17 -5.07 -20.60
CA ILE A 192 21.11 -6.18 -20.46
C ILE A 192 22.48 -5.83 -21.03
N THR A 193 22.50 -5.10 -22.16
CA THR A 193 23.74 -4.64 -22.77
C THR A 193 24.43 -3.61 -21.89
N GLU A 194 23.69 -2.67 -21.30
CA GLU A 194 24.26 -1.66 -20.39
C GLU A 194 24.81 -2.27 -19.10
N VAL A 195 24.11 -3.26 -18.54
CA VAL A 195 24.55 -3.96 -17.32
C VAL A 195 25.75 -4.87 -17.60
N GLY A 196 25.91 -5.38 -18.82
CA GLY A 196 27.09 -6.17 -19.22
C GLY A 196 28.38 -5.36 -19.45
N LYS A 197 28.30 -4.02 -19.47
CA LYS A 197 29.47 -3.14 -19.68
C LYS A 197 30.26 -2.90 -18.39
N GLU A 198 31.49 -2.42 -18.55
CA GLU A 198 32.28 -1.90 -17.42
C GLU A 198 31.50 -0.79 -16.70
N GLY A 199 31.21 -1.00 -15.41
CA GLY A 199 30.36 -0.10 -14.61
C GLY A 199 28.89 -0.53 -14.48
N GLY A 200 28.46 -1.65 -15.07
CA GLY A 200 27.09 -2.15 -14.96
C GLY A 200 26.59 -2.37 -13.52
N ASN A 201 27.47 -2.82 -12.62
CA ASN A 201 27.13 -2.96 -11.19
C ASN A 201 26.76 -1.61 -10.55
N THR A 202 27.38 -0.50 -10.97
CA THR A 202 27.01 0.83 -10.51
C THR A 202 25.61 1.21 -10.98
N LEU A 203 25.27 0.88 -12.22
CA LEU A 203 23.92 1.07 -12.76
C LEU A 203 22.88 0.25 -11.98
N ILE A 204 23.12 -1.04 -11.72
CA ILE A 204 22.25 -1.88 -10.89
C ILE A 204 22.00 -1.23 -9.52
N ASN A 205 23.07 -0.87 -8.82
CA ASN A 205 22.96 -0.27 -7.48
C ASN A 205 22.15 1.04 -7.48
N GLU A 206 22.28 1.87 -8.51
CA GLU A 206 21.48 3.10 -8.63
C GLU A 206 20.01 2.80 -8.91
N LEU A 207 19.72 1.80 -9.75
CA LEU A 207 18.37 1.34 -10.05
C LEU A 207 17.68 0.76 -8.80
N GLU A 208 18.38 -0.09 -8.04
CA GLU A 208 17.88 -0.70 -6.80
C GLU A 208 17.59 0.37 -5.73
N ARG A 209 18.48 1.35 -5.56
CA ARG A 209 18.22 2.50 -4.68
C ARG A 209 16.97 3.27 -5.11
N GLY A 210 16.74 3.39 -6.42
CA GLY A 210 15.53 3.99 -6.98
C GLY A 210 14.28 3.16 -6.62
N ALA A 211 14.36 1.84 -6.80
CA ALA A 211 13.27 0.92 -6.51
C ALA A 211 12.89 0.94 -5.02
N GLU A 212 13.87 0.86 -4.12
CA GLU A 212 13.65 0.92 -2.66
C GLU A 212 13.05 2.25 -2.24
N SER A 213 13.55 3.35 -2.80
CA SER A 213 12.98 4.69 -2.58
C SER A 213 11.54 4.81 -3.08
N ALA A 214 11.17 4.11 -4.16
CA ALA A 214 9.79 4.05 -4.64
C ALA A 214 8.91 3.26 -3.68
N LYS A 215 9.32 2.05 -3.28
CA LYS A 215 8.56 1.21 -2.33
C LYS A 215 8.28 1.96 -1.02
N THR A 216 9.30 2.57 -0.43
CA THR A 216 9.13 3.37 0.81
C THR A 216 8.17 4.54 0.62
N HIS A 217 8.36 5.32 -0.45
CA HIS A 217 7.50 6.49 -0.74
C HIS A 217 6.04 6.10 -0.98
N ASP A 218 5.82 5.04 -1.74
CA ASP A 218 4.49 4.60 -2.15
C ASP A 218 3.76 3.94 -0.98
N THR A 219 4.48 3.19 -0.14
CA THR A 219 3.99 2.68 1.15
C THR A 219 3.45 3.81 2.01
N GLN A 220 4.23 4.88 2.21
CA GLN A 220 3.79 6.02 3.02
C GLN A 220 2.59 6.75 2.39
N SER A 221 2.55 6.82 1.06
CA SER A 221 1.45 7.45 0.33
C SER A 221 0.16 6.64 0.46
N ALA A 222 0.25 5.30 0.35
CA ALA A 222 -0.83 4.35 0.56
C ALA A 222 -1.37 4.43 2.00
N THR A 223 -0.49 4.40 3.02
CA THR A 223 -0.86 4.58 4.43
C THR A 223 -1.77 5.79 4.65
N ARG A 224 -1.40 6.91 4.01
CA ARG A 224 -2.10 8.18 4.16
C ARG A 224 -3.44 8.21 3.45
N ILE A 225 -3.55 7.68 2.24
CA ILE A 225 -4.84 7.65 1.55
C ILE A 225 -5.79 6.65 2.21
N VAL A 226 -5.30 5.48 2.62
CA VAL A 226 -6.11 4.48 3.33
C VAL A 226 -6.60 5.04 4.67
N GLY A 227 -5.71 5.66 5.47
CA GLY A 227 -6.12 6.27 6.75
C GLY A 227 -7.20 7.34 6.57
N LYS A 228 -7.12 8.14 5.51
CA LYS A 228 -8.17 9.13 5.17
C LYS A 228 -9.51 8.48 4.85
N GLU A 229 -9.51 7.44 4.02
CA GLU A 229 -10.76 6.77 3.66
C GLU A 229 -11.35 5.98 4.84
N LEU A 230 -10.52 5.40 5.71
CA LEU A 230 -10.97 4.80 6.98
C LEU A 230 -11.60 5.85 7.89
N ASN A 231 -10.96 7.00 8.07
CA ASN A 231 -11.52 8.10 8.89
C ASN A 231 -12.81 8.66 8.29
N ARG A 232 -12.92 8.71 6.96
CA ARG A 232 -14.17 9.08 6.28
C ARG A 232 -15.31 8.11 6.64
N ARG A 233 -15.04 6.80 6.67
CA ARG A 233 -16.02 5.78 7.09
C ARG A 233 -16.37 5.92 8.58
N ILE A 234 -15.38 6.08 9.45
CA ILE A 234 -15.58 6.30 10.89
C ILE A 234 -16.48 7.50 11.14
N ARG A 235 -16.24 8.63 10.48
CA ARG A 235 -17.09 9.83 10.61
C ARG A 235 -18.53 9.54 10.23
N LYS A 236 -18.78 8.85 9.11
CA LYS A 236 -20.14 8.44 8.70
C LYS A 236 -20.82 7.53 9.73
N ILE A 237 -20.10 6.52 10.24
CA ILE A 237 -20.62 5.60 11.26
C ILE A 237 -20.96 6.37 12.54
N ASN A 238 -20.06 7.23 13.00
CA ASN A 238 -20.26 8.05 14.19
C ASN A 238 -21.43 9.03 14.02
N GLU A 239 -21.58 9.66 12.84
CA GLU A 239 -22.72 10.51 12.51
C GLU A 239 -24.05 9.74 12.58
N GLN A 240 -24.08 8.51 12.05
CA GLN A 240 -25.27 7.65 12.10
C GLN A 240 -25.60 7.22 13.55
N LYS A 241 -24.61 6.74 14.31
CA LYS A 241 -24.77 6.40 15.73
C LYS A 241 -25.29 7.58 16.56
N MET A 242 -24.77 8.79 16.32
CA MET A 242 -25.23 10.02 16.96
C MET A 242 -26.69 10.35 16.61
N LYS A 243 -27.10 10.10 15.37
CA LYS A 243 -28.48 10.33 14.91
C LYS A 243 -29.44 9.35 15.59
N GLU A 244 -29.13 8.05 15.58
CA GLU A 244 -29.92 7.00 16.22
C GLU A 244 -30.05 7.24 17.72
N PHE A 245 -28.95 7.62 18.39
CA PHE A 245 -28.97 7.95 19.82
C PHE A 245 -29.88 9.15 20.14
N ARG A 246 -29.89 10.17 19.27
CA ARG A 246 -30.79 11.34 19.43
C ARG A 246 -32.26 10.97 19.21
N GLU A 247 -32.55 10.10 18.23
CA GLU A 247 -33.92 9.66 17.90
C GLU A 247 -34.48 8.68 18.94
N ALA A 248 -33.64 7.83 19.51
CA ALA A 248 -34.04 6.85 20.54
C ALA A 248 -34.30 7.47 21.91
N ARG A 249 -33.99 8.76 22.13
CA ARG A 249 -34.09 9.42 23.44
C ARG A 249 -35.57 9.61 23.86
N PRO A 250 -36.08 8.93 24.90
CA PRO A 250 -37.42 9.16 25.41
C PRO A 250 -37.55 10.53 26.08
N LEU A 251 -38.69 11.20 25.91
CA LEU A 251 -39.02 12.50 26.54
C LEU A 251 -39.00 12.48 28.09
N THR A 252 -38.82 11.33 28.73
CA THR A 252 -38.92 11.13 30.19
C THR A 252 -37.73 10.37 30.81
N ALA A 253 -36.58 10.27 30.15
CA ALA A 253 -35.52 9.37 30.62
C ALA A 253 -34.84 9.82 31.93
N GLU A 254 -35.01 8.99 32.97
CA GLU A 254 -34.30 9.05 34.25
C GLU A 254 -32.82 8.67 34.14
N ARG A 255 -32.11 8.94 35.24
CA ARG A 255 -30.68 9.09 35.53
C ARG A 255 -29.67 8.01 35.07
N ASN A 256 -30.07 6.95 34.36
CA ASN A 256 -29.17 5.92 33.83
C ASN A 256 -29.23 5.92 32.29
N GLU A 257 -28.65 6.96 31.68
CA GLU A 257 -28.51 7.07 30.22
C GLU A 257 -27.34 6.17 29.77
N PRO A 258 -27.52 5.26 28.78
CA PRO A 258 -26.41 4.53 28.19
C PRO A 258 -25.44 5.52 27.52
N SER A 259 -24.13 5.38 27.80
CA SER A 259 -23.10 6.20 27.16
C SER A 259 -22.95 5.82 25.69
N LEU A 260 -23.00 6.81 24.81
CA LEU A 260 -22.76 6.61 23.38
C LEU A 260 -21.27 6.40 23.10
N GLU A 261 -20.90 5.23 22.59
CA GLU A 261 -19.53 4.90 22.20
C GLU A 261 -19.29 5.16 20.71
N LEU A 262 -18.41 6.11 20.42
CA LEU A 262 -17.96 6.48 19.08
C LEU A 262 -16.63 5.80 18.77
N LEU A 263 -16.39 5.54 17.48
CA LEU A 263 -15.12 5.01 17.01
C LEU A 263 -14.07 6.11 16.94
N ASP A 264 -12.85 5.81 17.37
CA ASP A 264 -11.70 6.71 17.26
C ASP A 264 -11.16 6.75 15.83
N GLU A 265 -10.71 7.93 15.40
CA GLU A 265 -10.04 8.11 14.11
C GLU A 265 -8.60 7.56 14.14
N PHE A 266 -8.16 7.02 13.00
CA PHE A 266 -6.78 6.62 12.76
C PHE A 266 -5.87 7.84 12.54
N ASP A 267 -4.61 7.72 12.93
CA ASP A 267 -3.58 8.61 12.42
C ASP A 267 -3.38 8.33 10.92
N GLU A 268 -3.66 9.33 10.07
CA GLU A 268 -3.50 9.19 8.62
C GLU A 268 -2.03 8.92 8.24
N GLY A 269 -1.06 9.46 8.97
CA GLY A 269 0.37 9.31 8.67
C GLY A 269 0.98 8.01 9.17
N SER A 270 0.26 7.24 9.98
CA SER A 270 0.76 6.07 10.68
C SER A 270 -0.16 4.86 10.48
N ARG A 271 0.42 3.67 10.62
CA ARG A 271 -0.33 2.41 10.65
C ARG A 271 -0.59 1.89 12.05
N ALA A 272 -0.23 2.66 13.08
CA ALA A 272 -0.54 2.32 14.46
C ALA A 272 -2.05 2.13 14.65
N ASN A 273 -2.43 1.13 15.45
CA ASN A 273 -3.81 0.72 15.75
C ASN A 273 -4.62 0.21 14.53
N ARG A 274 -3.96 -0.14 13.42
CA ARG A 274 -4.53 -0.93 12.31
C ARG A 274 -4.22 -2.42 12.51
N GLY A 275 -4.33 -3.25 11.48
CA GLY A 275 -4.08 -4.69 11.54
C GLY A 275 -5.27 -5.51 12.00
N LEU A 276 -5.04 -6.80 12.26
CA LEU A 276 -6.08 -7.79 12.60
C LEU A 276 -6.76 -7.51 13.94
N GLN A 277 -6.03 -6.90 14.88
CA GLN A 277 -6.55 -6.59 16.23
C GLN A 277 -7.59 -5.45 16.22
N ASN A 278 -7.70 -4.71 15.13
CA ASN A 278 -8.70 -3.66 14.97
C ASN A 278 -9.88 -4.19 14.15
N ASP A 279 -11.11 -4.07 14.65
CA ASP A 279 -12.29 -4.66 14.01
C ASP A 279 -12.51 -4.21 12.55
N MET A 280 -12.22 -2.94 12.23
CA MET A 280 -12.42 -2.39 10.89
C MET A 280 -11.33 -2.86 9.93
N THR A 281 -10.05 -2.68 10.31
CA THR A 281 -8.95 -3.08 9.41
C THR A 281 -8.75 -4.59 9.35
N GLY A 282 -9.01 -5.29 10.45
CA GLY A 282 -9.01 -6.76 10.48
C GLY A 282 -10.06 -7.35 9.56
N GLY A 283 -11.27 -6.79 9.55
CA GLY A 283 -12.32 -7.23 8.63
C GLY A 283 -12.01 -6.98 7.16
N LEU A 284 -11.20 -5.96 6.86
CA LEU A 284 -10.72 -5.67 5.50
C LEU A 284 -9.55 -6.58 5.09
N LEU A 285 -8.69 -6.96 6.03
CA LEU A 285 -7.54 -7.85 5.80
C LEU A 285 -7.97 -9.32 5.70
N CYS A 286 -8.98 -9.71 6.46
CA CYS A 286 -9.48 -11.08 6.51
C CYS A 286 -9.87 -11.57 5.11
N PRO A 287 -9.50 -12.81 4.74
CA PRO A 287 -10.01 -13.47 3.54
C PRO A 287 -11.53 -13.35 3.47
N ALA A 288 -12.05 -13.03 2.29
CA ALA A 288 -13.47 -12.77 2.12
C ALA A 288 -14.33 -14.04 2.30
N GLU A 289 -13.69 -15.21 2.21
CA GLU A 289 -14.24 -16.54 2.49
C GLU A 289 -14.52 -16.77 3.98
N ILE A 290 -13.90 -15.99 4.87
CA ILE A 290 -14.02 -16.13 6.34
C ILE A 290 -15.03 -15.10 6.87
N ASP A 291 -16.01 -15.56 7.63
CA ASP A 291 -17.03 -14.66 8.22
C ASP A 291 -16.50 -13.90 9.44
N TRP A 292 -15.91 -12.74 9.18
CA TRP A 292 -15.44 -11.81 10.21
C TRP A 292 -16.56 -11.25 11.12
N ASN A 293 -17.82 -11.30 10.69
CA ASN A 293 -18.93 -10.79 11.51
C ASN A 293 -19.24 -11.75 12.65
N ASP A 294 -18.98 -13.04 12.46
CA ASP A 294 -19.00 -14.02 13.53
C ASP A 294 -17.89 -13.74 14.55
N ALA A 295 -18.27 -13.65 15.82
CA ALA A 295 -17.36 -13.24 16.89
C ALA A 295 -16.29 -14.30 17.18
N ASP A 296 -16.69 -15.59 17.18
CA ASP A 296 -15.77 -16.70 17.44
C ASP A 296 -14.74 -16.83 16.31
N THR A 297 -15.19 -16.71 15.05
CA THR A 297 -14.33 -16.66 13.87
C THR A 297 -13.36 -15.48 13.92
N ARG A 298 -13.86 -14.27 14.22
CA ARG A 298 -13.00 -13.08 14.38
C ARG A 298 -11.95 -13.27 15.46
N GLU A 299 -12.32 -13.79 16.63
CA GLU A 299 -11.40 -14.08 17.72
C GLU A 299 -10.39 -15.19 17.37
N ALA A 300 -10.76 -16.17 16.55
CA ALA A 300 -9.84 -17.20 16.05
C ALA A 300 -8.79 -16.60 15.10
N VAL A 301 -9.21 -15.80 14.12
CA VAL A 301 -8.30 -15.09 13.21
C VAL A 301 -7.36 -14.15 13.99
N GLN A 302 -7.88 -13.39 14.96
CA GLN A 302 -7.08 -12.51 15.81
C GLN A 302 -6.04 -13.24 16.66
N ARG A 303 -6.27 -14.53 16.96
CA ARG A 303 -5.32 -15.39 17.67
C ARG A 303 -4.37 -16.15 16.75
N MET A 304 -4.45 -15.93 15.43
CA MET A 304 -3.70 -16.66 14.40
C MET A 304 -3.92 -18.18 14.50
N ASP A 305 -5.19 -18.59 14.69
CA ASP A 305 -5.55 -20.00 14.69
C ASP A 305 -5.28 -20.61 13.30
N PRO A 306 -4.53 -21.73 13.19
CA PRO A 306 -4.24 -22.36 11.90
C PRO A 306 -5.49 -22.82 11.12
N GLU A 307 -6.63 -23.05 11.79
CA GLU A 307 -7.90 -23.39 11.13
C GLU A 307 -8.49 -22.17 10.39
N TYR A 308 -8.14 -20.96 10.83
CA TYR A 308 -8.60 -19.69 10.28
C TYR A 308 -7.40 -18.87 9.77
N ASP A 309 -6.52 -19.52 9.01
CA ASP A 309 -5.30 -18.91 8.51
C ASP A 309 -5.60 -17.80 7.49
N PHE A 310 -5.53 -16.55 7.96
CA PHE A 310 -5.75 -15.37 7.12
C PHE A 310 -4.66 -15.20 6.05
N ALA A 311 -3.48 -15.79 6.23
CA ALA A 311 -2.35 -15.69 5.32
C ALA A 311 -2.44 -16.68 4.14
N SER A 312 -3.36 -17.65 4.21
CA SER A 312 -3.51 -18.70 3.20
C SER A 312 -4.22 -18.26 1.91
N SER A 313 -4.86 -17.08 1.90
CA SER A 313 -5.65 -16.60 0.75
C SER A 313 -5.27 -15.19 0.33
N ALA A 314 -5.13 -14.99 -0.98
CA ALA A 314 -4.94 -13.68 -1.61
C ALA A 314 -6.27 -12.92 -1.85
N ARG A 315 -7.39 -13.46 -1.34
CA ARG A 315 -8.75 -12.89 -1.50
C ARG A 315 -9.19 -12.10 -0.26
N SER A 316 -8.31 -11.26 0.29
CA SER A 316 -8.70 -10.33 1.35
C SER A 316 -9.89 -9.46 0.93
N ARG A 317 -10.81 -9.22 1.87
CA ARG A 317 -12.05 -8.47 1.61
C ARG A 317 -11.81 -7.07 1.05
N CYS A 318 -10.69 -6.43 1.39
CA CYS A 318 -10.31 -5.11 0.89
C CYS A 318 -10.12 -5.04 -0.64
N PHE A 319 -10.03 -6.17 -1.35
CA PHE A 319 -9.92 -6.21 -2.80
C PHE A 319 -11.28 -6.27 -3.52
N TYR A 320 -12.35 -6.61 -2.82
CA TYR A 320 -13.67 -6.78 -3.42
C TYR A 320 -14.44 -5.47 -3.56
N LYS A 321 -15.26 -5.41 -4.60
CA LYS A 321 -16.28 -4.38 -4.77
C LYS A 321 -17.22 -4.41 -3.56
N ASP A 322 -17.45 -3.25 -2.98
CA ASP A 322 -18.33 -3.05 -1.82
C ASP A 322 -18.04 -3.96 -0.61
N GLU A 323 -16.85 -4.59 -0.58
CA GLU A 323 -16.46 -5.59 0.44
C GLU A 323 -17.35 -6.83 0.48
N GLU A 324 -18.04 -7.13 -0.62
CA GLU A 324 -18.94 -8.28 -0.76
C GLU A 324 -18.25 -9.47 -1.44
N PHE A 325 -18.54 -10.68 -0.95
CA PHE A 325 -18.01 -11.93 -1.49
C PHE A 325 -19.15 -12.87 -1.86
N ASN A 326 -19.09 -13.41 -3.07
CA ASN A 326 -20.02 -14.42 -3.54
C ASN A 326 -19.34 -15.79 -3.57
N ALA A 327 -19.74 -16.70 -2.68
CA ALA A 327 -19.17 -18.05 -2.63
C ALA A 327 -19.43 -18.87 -3.90
N ASP A 328 -20.52 -18.58 -4.63
CA ASP A 328 -20.85 -19.25 -5.90
C ASP A 328 -20.03 -18.70 -7.07
N SER A 329 -19.48 -17.49 -6.93
CA SER A 329 -18.64 -16.83 -7.92
C SER A 329 -17.53 -16.03 -7.23
N PRO A 330 -16.46 -16.70 -6.74
CA PRO A 330 -15.43 -16.08 -5.91
C PRO A 330 -14.70 -14.91 -6.55
N ASP A 331 -14.70 -14.82 -7.89
CA ASP A 331 -14.03 -13.74 -8.62
C ASP A 331 -14.97 -12.54 -8.89
N GLU A 332 -16.26 -12.64 -8.54
CA GLU A 332 -17.22 -11.55 -8.67
C GLU A 332 -16.80 -10.37 -7.80
N GLY A 333 -16.59 -9.21 -8.42
CA GLY A 333 -16.16 -8.01 -7.72
C GLY A 333 -14.69 -8.02 -7.26
N TYR A 334 -13.94 -9.11 -7.47
CA TYR A 334 -12.53 -9.18 -7.09
C TYR A 334 -11.70 -8.13 -7.84
N LEU A 335 -10.78 -7.47 -7.13
CA LEU A 335 -9.96 -6.34 -7.59
C LEU A 335 -10.77 -5.15 -8.13
N GLN A 336 -12.05 -5.02 -7.78
CA GLN A 336 -12.90 -3.86 -8.11
C GLN A 336 -13.17 -2.95 -6.89
N SER A 337 -12.39 -3.12 -5.82
CA SER A 337 -12.46 -2.31 -4.59
C SER A 337 -12.23 -0.81 -4.82
N TYR A 338 -13.05 0.00 -4.15
CA TYR A 338 -12.87 1.45 -4.06
C TYR A 338 -11.53 1.82 -3.39
N LEU A 339 -11.14 1.15 -2.31
CA LEU A 339 -9.87 1.44 -1.63
C LEU A 339 -8.67 1.14 -2.54
N LEU A 340 -8.73 0.05 -3.30
CA LEU A 340 -7.69 -0.32 -4.25
C LEU A 340 -7.54 0.73 -5.35
N LEU A 341 -8.66 1.24 -5.89
CA LEU A 341 -8.65 2.36 -6.84
C LEU A 341 -7.99 3.62 -6.26
N GLN A 342 -8.24 3.95 -4.98
CA GLN A 342 -7.64 5.13 -4.35
C GLN A 342 -6.13 4.98 -4.13
N VAL A 343 -5.68 3.78 -3.74
CA VAL A 343 -4.25 3.46 -3.61
C VAL A 343 -3.57 3.53 -4.98
N TYR A 344 -4.13 2.88 -6.00
CA TYR A 344 -3.62 2.91 -7.36
C TYR A 344 -3.48 4.36 -7.85
N ARG A 345 -4.53 5.18 -7.68
CA ARG A 345 -4.49 6.59 -8.07
C ARG A 345 -3.39 7.35 -7.34
N THR A 346 -3.23 7.10 -6.05
CA THR A 346 -2.21 7.76 -5.25
C THR A 346 -0.79 7.43 -5.74
N ILE A 347 -0.54 6.20 -6.16
CA ILE A 347 0.77 5.72 -6.65
C ILE A 347 1.06 6.20 -8.07
N TYR A 348 0.14 5.95 -9.01
CA TYR A 348 0.40 6.13 -10.43
C TYR A 348 -0.01 7.51 -10.95
N THR A 349 -0.92 8.20 -10.27
CA THR A 349 -1.52 9.42 -10.80
C THR A 349 -0.98 10.69 -10.15
N SER A 350 -1.83 11.37 -9.39
CA SER A 350 -1.50 12.48 -8.51
C SER A 350 -2.34 12.32 -7.24
N PRO A 351 -1.84 12.67 -6.05
CA PRO A 351 -2.66 12.68 -4.83
C PRO A 351 -3.92 13.54 -4.94
N SER A 352 -3.97 14.48 -5.90
CA SER A 352 -5.14 15.33 -6.14
C SER A 352 -6.26 14.63 -6.94
N SER A 353 -5.98 13.61 -7.75
CA SER A 353 -7.01 12.85 -8.49
C SER A 353 -7.70 11.78 -7.64
N ALA A 354 -7.15 11.47 -6.46
CA ALA A 354 -7.82 10.66 -5.45
C ALA A 354 -8.88 11.46 -4.66
N LYS A 355 -8.78 12.80 -4.65
CA LYS A 355 -9.75 13.67 -3.96
C LYS A 355 -10.98 13.88 -4.85
N ASP A 356 -12.18 13.79 -4.27
CA ASP A 356 -13.49 14.08 -4.87
C ASP A 356 -14.15 12.98 -5.76
N GLN A 357 -13.97 11.70 -5.46
CA GLN A 357 -14.70 10.63 -6.17
C GLN A 357 -15.71 9.89 -5.25
N SER A 358 -16.87 9.54 -5.83
CA SER A 358 -17.93 8.79 -5.14
C SER A 358 -17.45 7.39 -4.79
N GLU A 359 -17.98 6.84 -3.69
CA GLU A 359 -17.79 5.44 -3.30
C GLU A 359 -18.51 4.49 -4.25
N ASP A 360 -19.56 4.97 -4.92
CA ASP A 360 -20.24 4.26 -6.01
C ASP A 360 -19.29 4.11 -7.20
N VAL A 361 -18.63 2.95 -7.26
CA VAL A 361 -17.62 2.61 -8.26
C VAL A 361 -18.24 2.48 -9.65
N GLU A 362 -19.52 2.11 -9.75
CA GLU A 362 -20.25 1.93 -11.01
C GLU A 362 -20.67 3.27 -11.63
N ASN A 363 -21.12 4.21 -10.81
CA ASN A 363 -21.53 5.54 -11.25
C ASN A 363 -20.42 6.59 -11.12
N LEU A 364 -19.16 6.17 -10.97
CA LEU A 364 -18.02 7.06 -11.13
C LEU A 364 -18.14 7.77 -12.50
N PRO A 365 -18.39 9.09 -12.53
CA PRO A 365 -18.43 9.79 -13.81
C PRO A 365 -17.06 9.61 -14.49
N PRO A 366 -17.01 9.47 -15.83
CA PRO A 366 -15.76 9.50 -16.58
C PRO A 366 -14.93 10.67 -16.06
N ALA A 367 -13.63 10.46 -15.79
CA ALA A 367 -12.86 11.46 -15.07
C ALA A 367 -13.06 12.82 -15.76
N LYS A 368 -13.57 13.80 -15.01
CA LYS A 368 -13.93 15.10 -15.60
C LYS A 368 -12.69 15.63 -16.30
N LYS A 369 -12.85 16.14 -17.53
CA LYS A 369 -11.83 16.94 -18.19
C LYS A 369 -11.48 18.09 -17.25
N SER A 370 -10.43 17.90 -16.46
CA SER A 370 -9.86 18.97 -15.66
C SER A 370 -9.45 20.03 -16.67
N LYS A 371 -9.92 21.27 -16.48
CA LYS A 371 -9.32 22.42 -17.17
C LYS A 371 -7.80 22.29 -16.96
N PRO A 372 -6.94 22.67 -17.91
CA PRO A 372 -5.50 22.64 -17.70
C PRO A 372 -5.16 23.61 -16.56
N ALA A 373 -5.28 23.15 -15.32
CA ALA A 373 -4.51 23.69 -14.24
C ALA A 373 -3.07 23.44 -14.66
N ASN A 374 -2.25 24.47 -14.59
CA ASN A 374 -0.81 24.41 -14.82
C ASN A 374 -0.13 23.53 -13.75
N SER A 375 -0.56 22.28 -13.58
CA SER A 375 0.10 21.27 -12.80
C SER A 375 1.30 20.82 -13.62
N HIS A 376 2.43 21.47 -13.36
CA HIS A 376 3.74 21.09 -13.88
C HIS A 376 4.22 19.69 -13.45
N ARG A 377 3.39 18.89 -12.75
CA ARG A 377 3.69 17.48 -12.48
C ARG A 377 3.12 16.63 -13.61
N ALA A 378 4.01 16.09 -14.43
CA ALA A 378 3.71 14.88 -15.16
C ALA A 378 3.23 13.83 -14.15
N HIS A 379 2.09 13.23 -14.44
CA HIS A 379 1.53 12.08 -13.73
C HIS A 379 2.56 10.95 -13.70
N VAL A 380 2.66 10.17 -12.62
CA VAL A 380 3.71 9.14 -12.50
C VAL A 380 3.63 8.15 -13.65
N ALA A 381 2.42 7.78 -14.09
CA ALA A 381 2.21 6.92 -15.25
C ALA A 381 2.84 7.51 -16.54
N ASN A 382 2.73 8.82 -16.76
CA ASN A 382 3.40 9.47 -17.90
C ASN A 382 4.94 9.39 -17.81
N ILE A 383 5.49 9.45 -16.59
CA ILE A 383 6.94 9.38 -16.35
C ILE A 383 7.46 7.96 -16.62
N ILE A 384 6.66 6.94 -16.30
CA ILE A 384 7.01 5.53 -16.48
C ILE A 384 6.45 4.92 -17.78
N HIS A 385 5.93 5.77 -18.68
CA HIS A 385 5.33 5.39 -19.96
C HIS A 385 4.21 4.34 -19.85
N LEU A 386 3.38 4.45 -18.83
CA LEU A 386 2.21 3.60 -18.59
C LEU A 386 0.96 4.31 -19.13
N SER A 387 0.49 3.88 -20.30
CA SER A 387 -0.71 4.43 -20.98
C SER A 387 -2.01 3.71 -20.64
N GLU A 388 -1.89 2.50 -20.10
CA GLU A 388 -2.99 1.63 -19.71
C GLU A 388 -2.63 0.91 -18.40
N VAL A 389 -3.65 0.44 -17.69
CA VAL A 389 -3.43 -0.32 -16.45
C VAL A 389 -2.98 -1.73 -16.83
N THR A 390 -1.90 -2.21 -16.22
CA THR A 390 -1.37 -3.57 -16.40
C THR A 390 -1.64 -4.45 -15.17
N PRO A 391 -1.64 -5.79 -15.31
CA PRO A 391 -1.77 -6.73 -14.19
C PRO A 391 -0.80 -6.41 -13.05
N ARG A 392 0.47 -6.24 -13.40
CA ARG A 392 1.55 -5.87 -12.49
C ARG A 392 1.29 -4.54 -11.77
N SER A 393 0.77 -3.54 -12.48
CA SER A 393 0.47 -2.27 -11.81
C SER A 393 -0.64 -2.40 -10.75
N ILE A 394 -1.64 -3.28 -10.99
CA ILE A 394 -2.73 -3.58 -10.04
C ILE A 394 -2.18 -4.36 -8.84
N ALA A 395 -1.41 -5.42 -9.09
CA ALA A 395 -0.78 -6.22 -8.05
C ALA A 395 0.09 -5.35 -7.12
N TYR A 396 0.70 -4.27 -7.64
CA TYR A 396 1.57 -3.39 -6.84
C TYR A 396 0.72 -2.57 -5.89
N ALA A 397 -0.39 -2.02 -6.42
CA ALA A 397 -1.36 -1.31 -5.61
C ALA A 397 -2.02 -2.24 -4.57
N ALA A 398 -2.25 -3.51 -4.90
CA ALA A 398 -2.83 -4.50 -3.99
C ALA A 398 -1.91 -4.77 -2.79
N VAL A 399 -0.61 -5.01 -3.03
CA VAL A 399 0.40 -5.16 -1.97
C VAL A 399 0.44 -3.92 -1.07
N HIS A 400 0.45 -2.72 -1.66
CA HIS A 400 0.46 -1.46 -0.89
C HIS A 400 -0.83 -1.21 -0.12
N LEU A 401 -1.99 -1.60 -0.66
CA LEU A 401 -3.26 -1.52 0.05
C LEU A 401 -3.27 -2.44 1.27
N HIS A 402 -2.92 -3.71 1.07
CA HIS A 402 -2.91 -4.70 2.14
C HIS A 402 -1.94 -4.26 3.25
N LEU A 403 -0.70 -3.91 2.90
CA LEU A 403 0.28 -3.39 3.85
C LEU A 403 -0.19 -2.09 4.52
N ALA A 404 -0.95 -1.24 3.84
CA ALA A 404 -1.51 -0.02 4.44
C ALA A 404 -2.61 -0.30 5.49
N LEU A 405 -3.23 -1.47 5.46
CA LEU A 405 -4.24 -1.91 6.41
C LEU A 405 -3.64 -2.68 7.60
N THR A 406 -2.41 -3.19 7.50
CA THR A 406 -1.69 -3.79 8.63
C THR A 406 -1.11 -2.72 9.57
N ASP A 407 -0.54 -3.16 10.69
CA ASP A 407 0.23 -2.33 11.64
C ASP A 407 1.75 -2.42 11.42
N ALA A 408 2.22 -3.02 10.31
CA ALA A 408 3.63 -3.11 9.98
C ALA A 408 4.32 -1.73 10.02
N SER A 409 5.50 -1.62 10.62
CA SER A 409 6.18 -0.32 10.79
C SER A 409 6.85 0.19 9.50
N GLN A 410 7.21 -0.70 8.59
CA GLN A 410 7.93 -0.40 7.35
C GLN A 410 7.54 -1.37 6.23
N TRP A 411 8.05 -1.14 5.01
CA TRP A 411 7.95 -2.10 3.92
C TRP A 411 8.58 -3.45 4.33
N THR A 412 7.89 -4.54 4.00
CA THR A 412 8.34 -5.91 4.28
C THR A 412 7.81 -6.86 3.21
N ASN A 413 8.51 -7.99 3.00
CA ASN A 413 8.10 -9.03 2.05
C ASN A 413 7.08 -10.01 2.66
N CYS A 414 7.07 -10.13 3.99
CA CYS A 414 6.12 -10.92 4.74
C CYS A 414 5.76 -10.18 6.04
N TYR A 415 4.51 -10.30 6.48
CA TYR A 415 4.06 -9.74 7.75
C TYR A 415 2.99 -10.62 8.38
N ASP A 416 3.17 -11.01 9.64
CA ASP A 416 2.23 -11.88 10.37
C ASP A 416 1.91 -13.20 9.62
N GLY A 417 2.90 -13.76 8.91
CA GLY A 417 2.73 -14.95 8.08
C GLY A 417 2.21 -14.67 6.67
N TYR A 418 1.63 -13.49 6.42
CA TYR A 418 1.14 -13.10 5.10
C TYR A 418 2.29 -12.79 4.14
N ASN A 419 2.41 -13.56 3.06
CA ASN A 419 3.47 -13.41 2.07
C ASN A 419 3.03 -12.48 0.92
N TYR A 420 3.68 -11.32 0.80
CA TYR A 420 3.34 -10.34 -0.24
C TYR A 420 3.82 -10.74 -1.64
N ARG A 421 4.80 -11.64 -1.74
CA ARG A 421 5.18 -12.24 -3.03
C ARG A 421 4.06 -13.14 -3.56
N ASP A 422 3.42 -13.91 -2.68
CA ASP A 422 2.33 -14.81 -3.06
C ASP A 422 1.09 -14.01 -3.48
N LEU A 423 0.73 -12.95 -2.74
CA LEU A 423 -0.31 -12.00 -3.17
C LEU A 423 0.01 -11.39 -4.54
N TRP A 424 1.24 -10.94 -4.73
CA TRP A 424 1.65 -10.35 -6.01
C TRP A 424 1.53 -11.34 -7.16
N ASN A 425 2.06 -12.55 -6.99
CA ASN A 425 1.99 -13.60 -8.00
C ASN A 425 0.54 -13.99 -8.28
N PHE A 426 -0.29 -14.17 -7.24
CA PHE A 426 -1.71 -14.50 -7.41
C PHE A 426 -2.44 -13.44 -8.25
N VAL A 427 -2.25 -12.15 -7.96
CA VAL A 427 -2.89 -11.09 -8.74
C VAL A 427 -2.35 -11.02 -10.16
N VAL A 428 -1.05 -11.29 -10.38
CA VAL A 428 -0.49 -11.35 -11.74
C VAL A 428 -1.09 -12.52 -12.52
N ASP A 429 -1.11 -13.72 -11.93
CA ASP A 429 -1.62 -14.95 -12.54
C ASP A 429 -3.11 -14.85 -12.84
N PHE A 430 -3.89 -14.17 -12.00
CA PHE A 430 -5.30 -13.87 -12.25
C PHE A 430 -5.54 -13.21 -13.63
N PHE A 431 -4.58 -12.45 -14.17
CA PHE A 431 -4.68 -11.86 -15.50
C PHE A 431 -3.80 -12.51 -16.56
N GLU A 432 -2.58 -12.94 -16.20
CA GLU A 432 -1.56 -13.44 -17.14
C GLU A 432 -1.72 -14.96 -17.42
N ASP A 433 -2.35 -15.72 -16.52
CA ASP A 433 -2.58 -17.17 -16.63
C ASP A 433 -4.04 -17.57 -16.26
N PRO A 434 -5.03 -17.11 -17.05
CA PRO A 434 -6.43 -17.43 -16.79
C PRO A 434 -6.72 -18.92 -17.06
N ALA A 435 -7.53 -19.54 -16.19
CA ALA A 435 -7.82 -20.97 -16.26
C ALA A 435 -8.59 -21.41 -17.52
N ASP A 436 -9.40 -20.52 -18.09
CA ASP A 436 -10.21 -20.78 -19.29
C ASP A 436 -10.50 -19.48 -20.09
N ASP A 437 -11.17 -19.64 -21.24
CA ASP A 437 -11.51 -18.53 -22.14
C ASP A 437 -12.44 -17.49 -21.48
N ASP A 438 -13.33 -17.92 -20.59
CA ASP A 438 -14.25 -17.02 -19.89
C ASP A 438 -13.48 -16.19 -18.85
N ALA A 439 -12.57 -16.80 -18.09
CA ALA A 439 -11.65 -16.13 -17.19
C ALA A 439 -10.74 -15.17 -17.96
N ALA A 440 -10.22 -15.57 -19.12
CA ALA A 440 -9.40 -14.71 -19.98
C ALA A 440 -10.17 -13.47 -20.46
N LYS A 441 -11.45 -13.64 -20.79
CA LYS A 441 -12.33 -12.54 -21.16
C LYS A 441 -12.62 -11.63 -19.96
N GLN A 442 -12.91 -12.20 -18.79
CA GLN A 442 -13.14 -11.43 -17.56
C GLN A 442 -11.92 -10.60 -17.17
N ALA A 443 -10.71 -11.19 -17.23
CA ALA A 443 -9.45 -10.50 -16.99
C ALA A 443 -9.26 -9.30 -17.93
N LYS A 444 -9.53 -9.48 -19.23
CA LYS A 444 -9.46 -8.40 -20.25
C LYS A 444 -10.49 -7.29 -19.98
N ASP A 445 -11.73 -7.66 -19.67
CA ASP A 445 -12.80 -6.70 -19.36
C ASP A 445 -12.48 -5.92 -18.08
N LEU A 446 -11.87 -6.56 -17.08
CA LEU A 446 -11.43 -5.92 -15.85
C LEU A 446 -10.25 -4.95 -16.09
N LEU A 447 -9.24 -5.32 -16.87
CA LEU A 447 -8.15 -4.40 -17.24
C LEU A 447 -8.67 -3.18 -18.00
N LYS A 448 -9.64 -3.39 -18.90
CA LYS A 448 -10.32 -2.31 -19.61
C LYS A 448 -11.09 -1.41 -18.63
N TRP A 449 -11.84 -2.00 -17.70
CA TRP A 449 -12.58 -1.27 -16.65
C TRP A 449 -11.65 -0.39 -15.80
N TRP A 450 -10.47 -0.91 -15.46
CA TRP A 450 -9.44 -0.20 -14.72
C TRP A 450 -8.87 0.96 -15.53
N THR A 451 -8.45 0.68 -16.77
CA THR A 451 -7.91 1.68 -17.70
C THR A 451 -8.91 2.81 -17.92
N ASP A 452 -10.20 2.48 -18.08
CA ASP A 452 -11.25 3.47 -18.23
C ASP A 452 -11.37 4.37 -16.98
N ARG A 453 -11.29 3.82 -15.76
CA ARG A 453 -11.42 4.62 -14.52
C ARG A 453 -10.18 5.42 -14.13
N ILE A 454 -9.00 5.02 -14.60
CA ILE A 454 -7.74 5.69 -14.29
C ILE A 454 -7.35 6.71 -15.36
N PHE A 455 -7.55 6.37 -16.64
CA PHE A 455 -7.01 7.13 -17.77
C PHE A 455 -8.08 7.83 -18.65
N THR A 456 -9.40 7.64 -18.41
CA THR A 456 -10.39 8.36 -19.24
C THR A 456 -10.28 9.88 -19.11
N GLY A 457 -10.10 10.51 -20.27
CA GLY A 457 -9.51 11.83 -20.47
C GLY A 457 -8.55 11.84 -21.67
N THR A 458 -7.97 10.68 -22.00
CA THR A 458 -7.18 10.41 -23.21
C THR A 458 -8.03 9.70 -24.28
N GLY A 459 -8.68 10.48 -25.15
CA GLY A 459 -8.93 10.19 -26.57
C GLY A 459 -9.67 8.93 -27.08
N SER A 460 -9.76 7.80 -26.38
CA SER A 460 -10.15 6.52 -27.02
C SER A 460 -11.65 6.17 -26.89
N ALA A 461 -12.33 6.62 -25.83
CA ALA A 461 -13.75 6.32 -25.60
C ALA A 461 -14.75 7.14 -26.46
N ALA A 462 -14.26 8.02 -27.34
CA ALA A 462 -15.11 8.91 -28.15
C ALA A 462 -15.60 8.30 -29.48
N ASN A 463 -15.01 7.19 -29.95
CA ASN A 463 -15.30 6.68 -31.31
C ASN A 463 -16.36 5.58 -31.41
N ASN A 464 -16.84 5.00 -30.30
CA ASN A 464 -17.86 3.92 -30.37
C ASN A 464 -19.29 4.35 -30.04
N ARG A 465 -19.54 5.65 -29.83
CA ARG A 465 -20.91 6.18 -29.84
C ARG A 465 -21.13 6.97 -31.11
N GLY A 466 -21.40 6.23 -32.18
CA GLY A 466 -21.99 6.73 -33.42
C GLY A 466 -23.30 7.47 -33.11
N THR A 467 -23.17 8.74 -32.76
CA THR A 467 -24.31 9.64 -32.65
C THR A 467 -24.50 10.19 -34.05
N LYS A 468 -25.41 9.58 -34.82
CA LYS A 468 -25.99 10.21 -36.01
C LYS A 468 -26.65 11.51 -35.55
N MET A 469 -25.88 12.60 -35.51
CA MET A 469 -26.45 13.93 -35.52
C MET A 469 -27.05 14.15 -36.91
N ILE A 470 -28.34 13.88 -37.03
CA ILE A 470 -29.15 14.44 -38.11
C ILE A 470 -29.11 15.95 -37.90
N SER A 471 -28.30 16.64 -38.70
CA SER A 471 -28.22 18.08 -38.73
C SER A 471 -29.60 18.64 -39.07
N ARG A 472 -30.17 19.38 -38.12
CA ARG A 472 -31.46 20.08 -38.21
C ARG A 472 -31.33 21.33 -39.11
N ARG A 473 -30.91 21.11 -40.36
CA ARG A 473 -30.76 22.14 -41.41
C ARG A 473 -31.32 21.72 -42.78
N GLN A 474 -32.13 20.66 -42.84
CA GLN A 474 -32.87 20.26 -44.06
C GLN A 474 -34.37 20.01 -43.80
N ALA A 475 -35.00 20.78 -42.91
CA ALA A 475 -36.44 20.71 -42.66
C ALA A 475 -37.19 22.05 -42.89
N VAL A 476 -36.65 22.94 -43.73
CA VAL A 476 -37.35 24.18 -44.14
C VAL A 476 -37.18 24.45 -45.65
N ALA A 477 -37.39 23.42 -46.47
CA ALA A 477 -37.48 23.60 -47.93
C ALA A 477 -38.41 22.56 -48.56
N LYS A 478 -39.60 22.37 -47.97
CA LYS A 478 -40.78 21.80 -48.64
C LYS A 478 -42.03 22.36 -47.94
N ASN A 479 -42.42 23.55 -48.37
CA ASN A 479 -43.78 24.10 -48.32
C ASN A 479 -43.74 25.53 -48.86
N VAL A 480 -43.57 25.67 -50.17
CA VAL A 480 -44.29 26.58 -51.07
C VAL A 480 -44.30 25.92 -52.44
#